data_AF-A0A5J4TF39-F1
#
_entry.id   AF-A0A5J4TF39-F1
#
_cell.length_a   1.000
_cell.length_b   1.000
_cell.length_c   1.000
_cell.angle_alpha   90.00
_cell.angle_beta   90.00
_cell.angle_gamma   90.00
#
_symmetry.space_group_name_H-M   'P 1'
#
loop_
_entity.id
_entity.type
_entity.pdbx_description
1 polymer ?
#
loop_
_entity_poly.entity_id
_entity_poly.type
_entity_poly.pdbx_seq_one_letter_code
_entity_poly.pdbx_strand_id
1 'polypeptide(L)'
;MRDDKGYIIWPLDNATKLPITTKATVLNNKNAIFSMSDYSFLDPRKKWYGILISNDGSHFAGVDGKEDEPVILQVEVEEGEQFVNYVRFNLASYKAFLIAPVIVIIITIVLSAIIYVIWKRKYDKKQDEDHKKLVNQQWQIQALERKIDISKQNKMIQMQIEAEQNAIVPYKDDPTMPHESKTVNIEDLGTMKFLRYIPELSSNA
;
A
#
# COMPACT_ATOMS: atom_id res chain seq x y z
N MET A 1 -33.11 24.03 -37.22
CA MET A 1 -32.83 25.30 -36.53
C MET A 1 -32.01 24.99 -35.29
N ARG A 2 -31.21 25.95 -34.86
CA ARG A 2 -30.50 25.88 -33.59
C ARG A 2 -31.09 26.93 -32.65
N ASP A 3 -31.09 26.69 -31.34
CA ASP A 3 -31.50 27.68 -30.36
C ASP A 3 -30.46 28.82 -30.27
N ASP A 4 -30.77 29.80 -29.42
CA ASP A 4 -29.91 30.95 -29.08
C ASP A 4 -28.53 30.52 -28.52
N LYS A 5 -28.40 29.27 -28.11
CA LYS A 5 -27.17 28.65 -27.55
C LYS A 5 -26.47 27.76 -28.56
N GLY A 6 -26.95 27.70 -29.81
CA GLY A 6 -26.34 26.93 -30.89
C GLY A 6 -26.64 25.43 -30.85
N TYR A 7 -27.58 24.99 -30.01
CA TYR A 7 -28.01 23.59 -29.93
C TYR A 7 -29.03 23.29 -31.02
N ILE A 8 -28.89 22.15 -31.70
CA ILE A 8 -29.87 21.70 -32.70
C ILE A 8 -31.18 21.40 -31.98
N ILE A 9 -32.25 22.13 -32.33
CA ILE A 9 -33.62 21.86 -31.88
C ILE A 9 -34.21 20.85 -32.85
N TRP A 10 -34.53 19.65 -32.36
CA TRP A 10 -35.13 18.57 -33.15
C TRP A 10 -36.21 17.80 -32.35
N PRO A 11 -37.35 17.44 -32.99
CA PRO A 11 -37.78 17.86 -34.32
C PRO A 11 -38.06 19.37 -34.38
N LEU A 12 -37.81 19.97 -35.54
CA LEU A 12 -38.32 21.31 -35.81
C LEU A 12 -39.85 21.29 -35.70
N ASP A 13 -40.48 22.37 -35.26
CA ASP A 13 -41.96 22.47 -35.21
C ASP A 13 -42.62 22.18 -36.58
N ASN A 14 -41.87 22.38 -37.67
CA ASN A 14 -42.25 22.07 -39.06
C ASN A 14 -41.39 20.97 -39.71
N ALA A 15 -40.71 20.12 -38.94
CA ALA A 15 -39.91 19.03 -39.48
C ALA A 15 -40.77 18.02 -40.25
N THR A 16 -40.22 17.48 -41.34
CA THR A 16 -40.77 16.28 -41.96
C THR A 16 -40.80 15.16 -40.93
N LYS A 17 -42.02 14.77 -40.55
CA LYS A 17 -42.28 13.64 -39.67
C LYS A 17 -41.75 12.38 -40.37
N LEU A 18 -40.58 11.91 -39.94
CA LEU A 18 -40.03 10.65 -40.44
C LEU A 18 -40.94 9.51 -40.00
N PRO A 19 -41.37 8.63 -40.92
CA PRO A 19 -42.27 7.54 -40.59
C PRO A 19 -41.56 6.55 -39.66
N ILE A 20 -42.12 6.34 -38.47
CA ILE A 20 -41.70 5.21 -37.64
C ILE A 20 -42.25 3.95 -38.30
N THR A 21 -41.35 3.08 -38.76
CA THR A 21 -41.73 1.85 -39.46
C THR A 21 -41.70 0.69 -38.48
N THR A 22 -42.85 0.05 -38.26
CA THR A 22 -42.92 -1.18 -37.46
C THR A 22 -43.28 -2.34 -38.36
N LYS A 23 -42.54 -3.45 -38.24
CA LYS A 23 -42.78 -4.68 -38.99
C LYS A 23 -43.53 -5.64 -38.07
N ALA A 24 -44.73 -6.04 -38.45
CA ALA A 24 -45.47 -7.10 -37.78
C ALA A 24 -45.41 -8.37 -38.63
N THR A 25 -44.98 -9.48 -38.02
CA THR A 25 -45.02 -10.81 -38.62
C THR A 25 -46.42 -11.36 -38.40
N VAL A 26 -47.19 -11.58 -39.46
CA VAL A 26 -48.48 -12.28 -39.37
C VAL A 26 -48.31 -13.75 -39.76
N LEU A 27 -49.23 -14.61 -39.33
CA LEU A 27 -49.16 -16.08 -39.44
C LEU A 27 -49.10 -16.63 -40.89
N ASN A 28 -49.24 -15.77 -41.89
CA ASN A 28 -49.24 -16.09 -43.31
C ASN A 28 -48.19 -15.21 -43.99
N ASN A 29 -47.68 -15.56 -45.18
CA ASN A 29 -46.55 -14.91 -45.89
C ASN A 29 -46.69 -13.39 -46.24
N LYS A 30 -47.57 -12.66 -45.57
CA LYS A 30 -47.79 -11.22 -45.72
C LYS A 30 -47.05 -10.51 -44.59
N ASN A 31 -46.31 -9.46 -44.91
CA ASN A 31 -45.76 -8.56 -43.89
C ASN A 31 -46.67 -7.34 -43.80
N ALA A 32 -47.07 -6.97 -42.59
CA ALA A 32 -47.78 -5.71 -42.35
C ALA A 32 -46.75 -4.66 -41.89
N ILE A 33 -46.76 -3.51 -42.57
CA ILE A 33 -45.93 -2.37 -42.22
C ILE A 33 -46.87 -1.25 -41.76
N PHE A 34 -46.72 -0.83 -40.51
CA PHE A 34 -47.43 0.31 -39.97
C PHE A 34 -46.49 1.50 -39.86
N SER A 35 -46.96 2.66 -40.33
CA SER A 35 -46.26 3.94 -40.28
C SER A 35 -47.16 5.01 -39.68
N MET A 36 -46.69 5.67 -38.62
CA MET A 36 -47.34 6.84 -38.02
C MET A 36 -46.49 8.08 -38.21
N SER A 37 -47.15 9.22 -38.45
CA SER A 37 -46.50 10.52 -38.59
C SER A 37 -46.37 11.25 -37.26
N ASP A 38 -47.31 11.08 -36.33
CA ASP A 38 -47.21 11.64 -34.98
C ASP A 38 -46.66 10.60 -34.01
N TYR A 39 -45.53 10.92 -33.39
CA TYR A 39 -44.81 10.08 -32.43
C TYR A 39 -44.44 10.84 -31.16
N SER A 40 -45.06 11.99 -30.92
CA SER A 40 -44.77 12.87 -29.78
C SER A 40 -44.96 12.18 -28.41
N PHE A 41 -45.74 11.09 -28.39
CA PHE A 41 -45.99 10.27 -27.20
C PHE A 41 -44.87 9.26 -26.89
N LEU A 42 -43.95 9.01 -27.83
CA LEU A 42 -42.93 7.95 -27.72
C LEU A 42 -41.61 8.51 -27.17
N ASP A 43 -41.30 8.22 -25.90
CA ASP A 43 -39.98 8.50 -25.28
C ASP A 43 -39.22 7.17 -25.02
N PRO A 44 -38.52 6.63 -26.04
CA PRO A 44 -37.82 5.34 -25.92
C PRO A 44 -36.62 5.37 -24.96
N ARG A 45 -36.18 6.56 -24.52
CA ARG A 45 -35.05 6.70 -23.57
C ARG A 45 -35.46 6.48 -22.12
N LYS A 46 -36.74 6.69 -21.81
CA LYS A 46 -37.25 6.59 -20.44
C LYS A 46 -38.24 5.45 -20.22
N LYS A 47 -38.90 5.00 -21.30
CA LYS A 47 -40.00 4.03 -21.20
C LYS A 47 -39.92 3.01 -22.32
N TRP A 48 -40.39 1.81 -22.02
CA TRP A 48 -40.55 0.74 -22.98
C TRP A 48 -42.01 0.75 -23.46
N TYR A 49 -42.21 0.60 -24.76
CA TYR A 49 -43.55 0.60 -25.36
C TYR A 49 -43.83 -0.78 -25.93
N GLY A 50 -45.03 -1.28 -25.67
CA GLY A 50 -45.53 -2.54 -26.21
C GLY A 50 -46.68 -2.27 -27.19
N ILE A 51 -46.76 -3.06 -28.25
CA ILE A 51 -47.86 -3.00 -29.22
C ILE A 51 -48.77 -4.20 -29.02
N LEU A 52 -50.06 -3.94 -29.04
CA LEU A 52 -51.14 -4.93 -29.13
C LEU A 52 -51.99 -4.59 -30.36
N ILE A 53 -52.54 -5.62 -31.00
CA ILE A 53 -53.36 -5.47 -32.20
C ILE A 53 -54.75 -6.02 -31.90
N SER A 54 -55.78 -5.33 -32.39
CA SER A 54 -57.18 -5.73 -32.27
C SER A 54 -57.87 -5.59 -33.62
N ASN A 55 -58.74 -6.55 -33.96
CA ASN A 55 -59.58 -6.49 -35.15
C ASN A 55 -60.98 -5.93 -34.86
N ASP A 56 -61.45 -6.04 -33.62
CA ASP A 56 -62.80 -5.67 -33.17
C ASP A 56 -62.83 -4.45 -32.25
N GLY A 57 -61.67 -3.94 -31.85
CA GLY A 57 -61.51 -2.81 -30.92
C GLY A 57 -61.77 -3.18 -29.45
N SER A 58 -62.08 -4.44 -29.15
CA SER A 58 -62.37 -4.92 -27.79
C SER A 58 -61.37 -5.96 -27.28
N HIS A 59 -60.86 -6.84 -28.15
CA HIS A 59 -59.88 -7.87 -27.77
C HIS A 59 -58.52 -7.51 -28.36
N PHE A 60 -57.52 -7.38 -27.49
CA PHE A 60 -56.17 -6.97 -27.86
C PHE A 60 -55.22 -8.14 -27.71
N ALA A 61 -54.57 -8.53 -28.81
CA ALA A 61 -53.67 -9.66 -28.86
C ALA A 61 -52.25 -9.24 -29.25
N GLY A 62 -51.28 -9.96 -28.70
CA GLY A 62 -49.86 -9.88 -29.04
C GLY A 62 -49.44 -10.82 -30.16
N VAL A 63 -48.17 -11.21 -30.12
CA VAL A 63 -47.62 -12.27 -30.98
C VAL A 63 -48.35 -13.58 -30.71
N ASP A 64 -48.59 -14.34 -31.79
CA ASP A 64 -49.25 -15.65 -31.77
C ASP A 64 -50.70 -15.66 -31.27
N GLY A 65 -51.37 -14.50 -31.23
CA GLY A 65 -52.78 -14.39 -30.88
C GLY A 65 -53.08 -14.52 -29.38
N LYS A 66 -52.05 -14.37 -28.53
CA LYS A 66 -52.23 -14.37 -27.08
C LYS A 66 -52.79 -13.03 -26.61
N GLU A 67 -53.89 -13.08 -25.86
CA GLU A 67 -54.53 -11.90 -25.28
C GLU A 67 -53.63 -11.27 -24.21
N ASP A 68 -53.61 -9.93 -24.17
CA ASP A 68 -52.90 -9.12 -23.19
C ASP A 68 -51.39 -9.36 -23.05
N GLU A 69 -50.74 -10.02 -24.02
CA GLU A 69 -49.27 -10.15 -24.08
C GLU A 69 -48.65 -9.12 -25.05
N PRO A 70 -48.24 -7.93 -24.59
CA PRO A 70 -47.73 -6.90 -25.48
C PRO A 70 -46.36 -7.25 -26.09
N VAL A 71 -46.18 -6.90 -27.36
CA VAL A 71 -44.91 -7.08 -28.07
C VAL A 71 -44.06 -5.83 -27.92
N ILE A 72 -42.87 -5.97 -27.33
CA ILE A 72 -41.98 -4.83 -27.09
C ILE A 72 -41.50 -4.26 -28.43
N LEU A 73 -41.68 -2.95 -28.58
CA LEU A 73 -41.24 -2.21 -29.74
C LEU A 73 -39.71 -2.08 -29.75
N GLN A 74 -39.08 -2.68 -30.75
CA GLN A 74 -37.67 -2.40 -31.04
C GLN A 74 -37.58 -1.12 -31.86
N VAL A 75 -37.17 -0.04 -31.20
CA VAL A 75 -37.01 1.28 -31.83
C VAL A 75 -35.57 1.41 -32.28
N GLU A 76 -35.34 1.27 -33.58
CA GLU A 76 -34.08 1.62 -34.22
C GLU A 76 -34.15 3.09 -34.63
N VAL A 77 -33.31 3.92 -33.99
CA VAL A 77 -33.19 5.34 -34.33
C VAL A 77 -32.01 5.48 -35.28
N GLU A 78 -32.26 5.76 -36.55
CA GLU A 78 -31.19 6.02 -37.52
C GLU A 78 -30.37 7.25 -37.06
N GLU A 79 -29.04 7.07 -36.98
CA GLU A 79 -28.13 8.03 -36.36
C GLU A 79 -27.98 9.33 -37.19
N GLY A 80 -28.74 10.36 -36.83
CA GLY A 80 -28.44 11.76 -37.17
C GLY A 80 -27.51 12.41 -36.14
N GLU A 81 -27.07 13.66 -36.38
CA GLU A 81 -26.15 14.51 -35.57
C GLU A 81 -26.50 14.70 -34.06
N GLN A 82 -27.51 14.00 -33.56
CA GLN A 82 -28.11 14.05 -32.23
C GLN A 82 -27.17 13.55 -31.10
N PHE A 83 -26.20 12.69 -31.40
CA PHE A 83 -25.26 12.17 -30.39
C PHE A 83 -24.15 13.17 -30.00
N VAL A 84 -23.80 14.10 -30.89
CA VAL A 84 -22.76 15.10 -30.64
C VAL A 84 -23.20 16.09 -29.54
N ASN A 85 -24.50 16.38 -29.48
CA ASN A 85 -25.06 17.29 -28.49
C ASN A 85 -25.15 16.65 -27.09
N TYR A 86 -25.50 15.36 -27.02
CA TYR A 86 -25.60 14.64 -25.74
C TYR A 86 -24.26 14.60 -24.98
N VAL A 87 -23.16 14.31 -25.69
CA VAL A 87 -21.81 14.31 -25.10
C VAL A 87 -21.45 15.72 -24.61
N ARG A 88 -21.71 16.76 -25.41
CA ARG A 88 -21.44 18.16 -25.01
C ARG A 88 -22.25 18.59 -23.79
N PHE A 89 -23.53 18.24 -23.70
CA PHE A 89 -24.36 18.57 -22.52
C PHE A 89 -23.89 17.85 -21.25
N ASN A 90 -23.42 16.61 -21.37
CA ASN A 90 -22.91 15.88 -20.21
C ASN A 90 -21.59 16.49 -19.70
N LEU A 91 -20.74 16.98 -20.62
CA LEU A 91 -19.51 17.73 -20.26
C LEU A 91 -19.79 19.16 -19.77
N ALA A 92 -20.87 19.82 -20.21
CA ALA A 92 -21.25 21.16 -19.77
C ALA A 92 -22.06 21.18 -18.46
N SER A 93 -22.34 20.01 -17.88
CA SER A 93 -23.05 19.88 -16.60
C SER A 93 -22.23 20.53 -15.47
N TYR A 94 -22.89 21.16 -14.49
CA TYR A 94 -22.24 21.81 -13.33
C TYR A 94 -21.29 20.87 -12.56
N LYS A 95 -21.50 19.56 -12.66
CA LYS A 95 -20.63 18.53 -12.07
C LYS A 95 -19.26 18.45 -12.74
N ALA A 96 -19.13 18.85 -14.01
CA ALA A 96 -17.85 18.89 -14.70
C ALA A 96 -16.91 19.95 -14.12
N PHE A 97 -17.45 21.04 -13.56
CA PHE A 97 -16.64 22.04 -12.85
C PHE A 97 -15.95 21.46 -11.61
N LEU A 98 -16.53 20.44 -10.97
CA LEU A 98 -15.94 19.77 -9.80
C LEU A 98 -14.80 18.81 -10.16
N ILE A 99 -14.71 18.37 -11.41
CA ILE A 99 -13.68 17.41 -11.86
C ILE A 99 -12.28 18.06 -11.87
N ALA A 100 -12.19 19.30 -12.36
CA ALA A 100 -10.94 20.04 -12.43
C ALA A 100 -10.25 20.25 -11.06
N PRO A 101 -10.90 20.78 -10.00
CA PRO A 101 -10.26 20.98 -8.70
C PRO A 101 -9.90 19.65 -8.02
N VAL A 102 -10.70 18.60 -8.19
CA VAL A 102 -10.41 17.28 -7.59
C VAL A 102 -9.11 16.71 -8.15
N ILE A 103 -8.89 16.79 -9.46
CA ILE A 103 -7.65 16.33 -10.10
C ILE A 103 -6.44 17.11 -9.56
N VAL A 104 -6.56 18.44 -9.44
CA VAL A 104 -5.49 19.29 -8.89
C VAL A 104 -5.17 18.91 -7.43
N ILE A 105 -6.19 18.63 -6.61
CA ILE A 105 -6.01 18.19 -5.21
C ILE A 105 -5.27 16.85 -5.16
N ILE A 106 -5.64 15.88 -6.01
CA ILE A 106 -4.95 14.59 -6.04
C ILE A 106 -3.48 14.75 -6.43
N ILE A 107 -3.18 15.56 -7.45
CA ILE A 107 -1.80 15.82 -7.91
C ILE A 107 -0.98 16.50 -6.79
N THR A 108 -1.54 17.48 -6.10
CA THR A 108 -0.85 18.17 -5.00
C THR A 108 -0.57 17.25 -3.82
N ILE A 109 -1.50 16.36 -3.46
CA ILE A 109 -1.29 15.34 -2.41
C ILE A 109 -0.17 14.38 -2.81
N VAL A 110 -0.14 13.91 -4.06
CA VAL A 110 0.90 13.00 -4.55
C VAL A 110 2.28 13.67 -4.51
N LEU A 111 2.40 14.91 -4.98
CA LEU A 111 3.66 15.66 -4.94
C LEU A 111 4.12 15.90 -3.49
N SER A 112 3.20 16.28 -2.60
CA SER A 112 3.48 16.47 -1.17
C SER A 112 3.99 15.17 -0.51
N ALA A 113 3.35 14.03 -0.82
CA ALA A 113 3.76 12.72 -0.29
C ALA A 113 5.16 12.32 -0.77
N ILE A 114 5.50 12.56 -2.04
CA ILE A 114 6.84 12.28 -2.59
C ILE A 114 7.90 13.11 -1.84
N ILE A 115 7.67 14.41 -1.67
CA ILE A 115 8.58 15.30 -0.95
C ILE A 115 8.74 14.84 0.50
N TYR A 116 7.63 14.51 1.17
CA TYR A 116 7.64 14.01 2.55
C TYR A 116 8.46 12.72 2.70
N VAL A 117 8.31 11.75 1.80
CA VAL A 117 9.07 10.49 1.83
C VAL A 117 10.56 10.75 1.67
N ILE A 118 10.97 11.62 0.74
CA ILE A 118 12.38 11.98 0.55
C ILE A 118 12.94 12.67 1.79
N TRP A 119 12.17 13.60 2.38
CA TRP A 119 12.60 14.34 3.56
C TRP A 119 12.72 13.44 4.79
N LYS A 120 11.73 12.58 5.03
CA LYS A 120 11.74 11.58 6.12
C LYS A 120 12.95 10.66 6.02
N ARG A 121 13.24 10.12 4.84
CA ARG A 121 14.43 9.28 4.61
C ARG A 121 15.75 9.99 4.95
N LYS A 122 15.84 11.30 4.68
CA LYS A 122 17.04 12.09 5.05
C LYS A 122 17.10 12.40 6.54
N TYR A 123 15.95 12.64 7.17
CA TYR A 123 15.86 12.93 8.60
C TYR A 123 16.28 11.72 9.44
N ASP A 124 15.74 10.54 9.14
CA ASP A 124 16.01 9.31 9.88
C ASP A 124 17.50 8.93 9.82
N LYS A 125 18.14 9.08 8.65
CA LYS A 125 19.57 8.81 8.47
C LYS A 125 20.47 9.69 9.35
N LYS A 126 20.11 10.97 9.53
CA LYS A 126 20.88 11.88 10.38
C LYS A 126 20.80 11.48 11.84
N GLN A 127 19.60 11.10 12.30
CA GLN A 127 19.43 10.65 13.69
C GLN A 127 20.24 9.38 13.99
N ASP A 128 20.27 8.43 13.05
CA ASP A 128 21.07 7.22 13.20
C ASP A 128 22.58 7.52 13.28
N GLU A 129 23.08 8.45 12.45
CA GLU A 129 24.48 8.85 12.48
C GLU A 129 24.86 9.53 13.79
N ASP A 130 24.02 10.43 14.28
CA ASP A 130 24.27 11.14 15.54
C ASP A 130 24.21 10.19 16.74
N HIS A 131 23.25 9.26 16.76
CA HIS A 131 23.16 8.22 17.79
C HIS A 131 24.41 7.31 17.77
N LYS A 132 24.84 6.85 16.58
CA LYS A 132 26.07 6.05 16.45
C LYS A 132 27.31 6.78 16.93
N LYS A 133 27.44 8.08 16.62
CA LYS A 133 28.56 8.92 17.10
C LYS A 133 28.55 9.03 18.62
N LEU A 134 27.39 9.28 19.22
CA LEU A 134 27.24 9.40 20.68
C LEU A 134 27.57 8.08 21.39
N VAL A 135 27.07 6.94 20.89
CA VAL A 135 27.38 5.61 21.42
C VAL A 135 28.87 5.30 21.30
N ASN A 136 29.49 5.60 20.15
CA ASN A 136 30.93 5.39 19.97
C ASN A 136 31.76 6.24 20.94
N GLN A 137 31.40 7.51 21.15
CA GLN A 137 32.05 8.37 22.14
C GLN A 137 31.94 7.80 23.56
N GLN A 138 30.77 7.29 23.96
CA GLN A 138 30.61 6.63 25.26
C GLN A 138 31.50 5.40 25.41
N TRP A 139 31.58 4.55 24.39
CA TRP A 139 32.47 3.38 24.39
C TRP A 139 33.94 3.77 24.55
N GLN A 140 34.37 4.86 23.92
CA GLN A 140 35.75 5.36 24.05
C GLN A 140 36.03 5.85 25.48
N ILE A 141 35.09 6.56 26.10
CA ILE A 141 35.22 7.03 27.49
C ILE A 141 35.29 5.83 28.44
N GLN A 142 34.40 4.85 28.31
CA GLN A 142 34.42 3.63 29.13
C GLN A 142 35.69 2.81 28.92
N ALA A 143 36.24 2.77 27.71
CA ALA A 143 37.50 2.11 27.42
C ALA A 143 38.69 2.82 28.09
N LEU A 144 38.68 4.16 28.13
CA LEU A 144 39.68 4.96 28.83
C LEU A 144 39.62 4.75 30.34
N GLU A 145 38.43 4.78 30.94
CA GLU A 145 38.23 4.54 32.38
C GLU A 145 38.75 3.15 32.78
N ARG A 146 38.42 2.10 32.02
CA ARG A 146 38.94 0.75 32.26
C ARG A 146 40.47 0.69 32.20
N LYS A 147 41.10 1.36 31.23
CA LYS A 147 42.56 1.43 31.13
C LYS A 147 43.19 2.13 32.33
N ILE A 148 42.57 3.23 32.79
CA ILE A 148 43.02 3.96 33.98
C ILE A 148 42.92 3.05 35.21
N ASP A 149 41.82 2.35 35.42
CA ASP A 149 41.65 1.49 36.59
C ASP A 149 42.61 0.30 36.59
N ILE A 150 42.79 -0.35 35.44
CA ILE A 150 43.81 -1.41 35.28
C ILE A 150 45.21 -0.85 35.59
N SER A 151 45.55 0.34 35.11
CA SER A 151 46.87 0.94 35.38
C SER A 151 47.08 1.23 36.88
N LYS A 152 46.04 1.67 37.59
CA LYS A 152 46.07 1.87 39.05
C LYS A 152 46.24 0.54 39.78
N GLN A 153 45.49 -0.49 39.40
CA GLN A 153 45.60 -1.84 39.97
C GLN A 153 47.00 -2.40 39.78
N ASN A 154 47.54 -2.33 38.56
CA ASN A 154 48.90 -2.79 38.26
C ASN A 154 49.96 -2.05 39.10
N LYS A 155 49.79 -0.74 39.31
CA LYS A 155 50.68 0.05 40.17
C LYS A 155 50.60 -0.38 41.63
N MET A 156 49.39 -0.67 42.15
CA MET A 156 49.21 -1.15 43.52
C MET A 156 49.85 -2.53 43.72
N ILE A 157 49.71 -3.44 42.76
CA ILE A 157 50.34 -4.76 42.78
C ILE A 157 51.87 -4.61 42.81
N GLN A 158 52.44 -3.73 41.98
CA GLN A 158 53.89 -3.48 41.98
C GLN A 158 54.39 -2.96 43.34
N MET A 159 53.67 -2.01 43.95
CA MET A 159 54.03 -1.50 45.27
C MET A 159 53.93 -2.58 46.36
N GLN A 160 52.94 -3.48 46.28
CA GLN A 160 52.84 -4.62 47.20
C GLN A 160 54.02 -5.58 47.05
N ILE A 161 54.36 -5.96 45.81
CA ILE A 161 55.51 -6.85 45.53
C ILE A 161 56.81 -6.24 46.05
N GLU A 162 57.04 -4.94 45.82
CA GLU A 162 58.23 -4.24 46.30
C GLU A 162 58.28 -4.16 47.83
N ALA A 163 57.14 -3.89 48.48
CA ALA A 163 57.04 -3.89 49.95
C ALA A 163 57.27 -5.29 50.55
N GLU A 164 56.71 -6.33 49.92
CA GLU A 164 56.95 -7.73 50.31
C GLU A 164 58.42 -8.10 50.16
N GLN A 165 59.06 -7.79 49.02
CA GLN A 165 60.48 -8.02 48.79
C GLN A 165 61.37 -7.33 49.83
N ASN A 166 61.07 -6.08 50.16
CA ASN A 166 61.79 -5.33 51.19
C ASN A 166 61.56 -5.87 52.61
N ALA A 167 60.44 -6.57 52.85
CA ALA A 167 60.12 -7.21 54.12
C ALA A 167 60.71 -8.64 54.26
N ILE A 168 61.29 -9.22 53.20
CA ILE A 168 61.98 -10.52 53.28
C ILE A 168 63.27 -10.34 54.09
N VAL A 169 63.21 -10.73 55.35
CA VAL A 169 64.40 -10.87 56.20
C VAL A 169 65.12 -12.15 55.79
N PRO A 170 66.45 -12.15 55.57
CA PRO A 170 67.16 -13.37 55.21
C PRO A 170 66.95 -14.44 56.29
N TYR A 171 66.50 -15.62 55.89
CA TYR A 171 66.38 -16.77 56.77
C TYR A 171 67.77 -17.11 57.31
N LYS A 172 67.94 -17.01 58.63
CA LYS A 172 69.12 -17.55 59.32
C LYS A 172 68.81 -18.98 59.67
N ASP A 173 69.59 -19.92 59.12
CA ASP A 173 69.60 -21.30 59.59
C ASP A 173 69.89 -21.31 61.09
N ASP A 174 68.90 -21.73 61.89
CA ASP A 174 69.04 -21.93 63.33
C ASP A 174 69.66 -23.31 63.57
N PRO A 175 70.92 -23.40 64.04
CA PRO A 175 71.62 -24.67 64.21
C PRO A 175 71.04 -25.56 65.32
N THR A 176 69.98 -25.13 66.03
CA THR A 176 69.32 -25.91 67.09
C THR A 176 67.95 -26.48 66.73
N MET A 177 67.42 -26.24 65.52
CA MET A 177 66.20 -26.91 65.06
C MET A 177 66.49 -28.38 64.74
N PRO A 178 65.76 -29.35 65.34
CA PRO A 178 65.86 -30.74 64.92
C PRO A 178 65.26 -30.88 63.52
N HIS A 179 66.14 -31.05 62.53
CA HIS A 179 65.75 -31.44 61.16
C HIS A 179 65.39 -32.93 61.16
N GLU A 180 64.22 -33.27 61.70
CA GLU A 180 63.68 -34.61 61.51
C GLU A 180 62.96 -34.67 60.16
N SER A 181 63.52 -35.43 59.22
CA SER A 181 62.91 -35.67 57.92
C SER A 181 61.64 -36.49 58.11
N LYS A 182 60.47 -35.83 58.06
CA LYS A 182 59.19 -36.52 58.02
C LYS A 182 58.92 -36.92 56.57
N THR A 183 59.17 -38.18 56.23
CA THR A 183 58.69 -38.76 54.97
C THR A 183 57.17 -38.80 55.01
N VAL A 184 56.54 -37.90 54.26
CA VAL A 184 55.09 -37.92 54.05
C VAL A 184 54.82 -38.87 52.89
N ASN A 185 54.01 -39.90 53.12
CA ASN A 185 53.63 -40.82 52.04
C ASN A 185 52.78 -40.08 51.01
N ILE A 186 52.99 -40.37 49.73
CA ILE A 186 52.31 -39.71 48.60
C ILE A 186 50.78 -39.85 48.68
N GLU A 187 50.30 -40.87 49.39
CA GLU A 187 48.88 -41.17 49.63
C GLU A 187 48.19 -40.15 50.57
N ASP A 188 48.95 -39.48 51.44
CA ASP A 188 48.43 -38.46 52.37
C ASP A 188 48.32 -37.07 51.72
N LEU A 189 48.93 -36.89 50.55
CA LEU A 189 48.82 -35.67 49.76
C LEU A 189 47.55 -35.77 48.93
N GLY A 190 46.51 -35.04 49.36
CA GLY A 190 45.24 -34.95 48.64
C GLY A 190 45.41 -34.60 47.15
N THR A 191 44.36 -34.85 46.36
CA THR A 191 44.38 -34.90 44.89
C THR A 191 45.13 -33.73 44.24
N MET A 192 46.39 -33.95 43.84
CA MET A 192 47.16 -32.95 43.12
C MET A 192 46.69 -32.84 41.67
N LYS A 193 46.15 -31.69 41.29
CA LYS A 193 45.84 -31.36 39.89
C LYS A 193 47.01 -30.60 39.27
N PHE A 194 47.73 -31.26 38.36
CA PHE A 194 48.73 -30.59 37.54
C PHE A 194 48.03 -29.87 36.38
N LEU A 195 48.01 -28.54 36.42
CA LEU A 195 47.55 -27.73 35.31
C LEU A 195 48.67 -27.64 34.26
N ARG A 196 48.53 -28.37 33.15
CA ARG A 196 49.41 -28.23 32.00
C ARG A 196 48.98 -27.00 31.20
N TYR A 197 49.82 -25.97 31.17
CA TYR A 197 49.63 -24.83 30.29
C TYR A 197 49.93 -25.24 28.85
N ILE A 198 48.92 -25.21 27.98
CA ILE A 198 49.07 -25.36 26.53
C ILE A 198 48.92 -23.97 25.93
N PRO A 199 50.00 -23.34 25.45
CA PRO A 199 49.88 -22.13 24.67
C PRO A 199 49.33 -22.51 23.30
N GLU A 200 48.31 -21.77 22.85
CA GLU A 200 47.64 -21.86 21.54
C GLU A 200 46.39 -22.74 21.45
N LEU A 201 45.23 -22.11 21.73
CA LEU A 201 44.04 -22.19 20.88
C LEU A 201 43.11 -21.00 21.18
N SER A 202 43.44 -19.83 20.63
CA SER A 202 42.51 -18.68 20.54
C SER A 202 42.73 -17.97 19.20
N SER A 203 42.63 -18.74 18.13
CA SER A 203 42.10 -18.21 16.88
C SER A 203 41.17 -19.27 16.27
N ASN A 204 39.93 -18.84 16.06
CA ASN A 204 38.86 -19.51 15.31
C ASN A 204 37.95 -20.48 16.09
N ALA A 205 36.98 -19.92 16.79
CA ALA A 205 35.54 -20.26 16.68
C ALA A 205 34.69 -19.14 17.32
#